data_AF-A0A940AHL7-F1
#
_entry.id   AF-A0A940AHL7-F1
#
_cell.length_a   1.000
_cell.length_b   1.000
_cell.length_c   1.000
_cell.angle_alpha   90.00
_cell.angle_beta   90.00
_cell.angle_gamma   90.00
#
_symmetry.space_group_name_H-M   'P 1'
#
loop_
_entity.id
_entity.type
_entity.pdbx_description
1 polymer ?
#
loop_
_entity_poly.entity_id
_entity_poly.type
_entity_poly.pdbx_seq_one_letter_code
_entity_poly.pdbx_strand_id
1 'polypeptide(L)'
;MKKVDDHVPIEFCHAAKDFVLEISGDVKIYKQFCSLEKNISEEALKFAAWWELGRFLENRHSIALLNDNIDEVYRTIEMNNVLDGFNQLQLKLVLFYRLLKKNGMIDE
;
A
#
# COMPACT_ATOMS: atom_id res chain seq x y z
N MET A 1 -38.66 -11.49 1.83
CA MET A 1 -37.30 -11.44 1.27
C MET A 1 -36.33 -11.74 2.41
N LYS A 2 -35.61 -12.87 2.35
CA LYS A 2 -34.53 -13.15 3.31
C LYS A 2 -33.44 -12.12 3.06
N LYS A 3 -33.04 -11.37 4.10
CA LYS A 3 -31.79 -10.60 4.07
C LYS A 3 -30.69 -11.62 3.79
N VAL A 4 -30.02 -11.46 2.66
CA VAL A 4 -28.75 -12.16 2.45
C VAL A 4 -27.84 -11.55 3.50
N ASP A 5 -27.57 -12.29 4.58
CA ASP A 5 -26.43 -11.99 5.41
C ASP A 5 -25.22 -12.14 4.49
N ASP A 6 -24.67 -11.01 4.05
CA ASP A 6 -23.39 -10.94 3.36
C ASP A 6 -22.29 -11.36 4.36
N HIS A 7 -22.26 -12.65 4.68
CA HIS A 7 -21.24 -13.24 5.54
C HIS A 7 -19.94 -13.28 4.75
N VAL A 8 -19.13 -12.22 4.87
CA VAL A 8 -17.75 -12.23 4.42
C VAL A 8 -17.01 -13.27 5.27
N PRO A 9 -16.43 -14.33 4.68
CA PRO A 9 -15.73 -15.34 5.45
C PRO A 9 -14.59 -14.71 6.26
N ILE A 10 -14.42 -15.17 7.51
CA ILE A 10 -13.47 -14.63 8.48
C ILE A 10 -12.04 -14.60 7.93
N GLU A 11 -11.69 -15.55 7.06
CA GLU A 11 -10.38 -15.64 6.41
C GLU A 11 -10.06 -14.41 5.55
N PHE A 12 -11.06 -13.86 4.84
CA PHE A 12 -10.88 -12.63 4.05
C PHE A 12 -10.72 -11.40 4.94
N CYS A 13 -11.40 -11.38 6.08
CA CYS A 13 -11.24 -10.33 7.09
C CYS A 13 -9.85 -10.35 7.74
N HIS A 14 -9.28 -11.53 7.97
CA HIS A 14 -7.92 -11.67 8.50
C HIS A 14 -6.86 -11.25 7.48
N ALA A 15 -6.97 -11.71 6.22
CA ALA A 15 -6.02 -11.33 5.17
C ALA A 15 -5.96 -9.81 4.93
N ALA A 16 -7.12 -9.15 4.86
CA ALA A 16 -7.17 -7.69 4.70
C ALA A 16 -6.58 -6.95 5.92
N LYS A 17 -6.79 -7.48 7.13
CA LYS A 17 -6.22 -6.91 8.36
C LYS A 17 -4.70 -7.04 8.39
N ASP A 18 -4.18 -8.22 8.03
CA ASP A 18 -2.74 -8.47 7.99
C ASP A 18 -2.06 -7.58 6.95
N PHE A 19 -2.67 -7.42 5.78
CA PHE A 19 -2.21 -6.48 4.76
C PHE A 19 -2.16 -5.03 5.28
N VAL A 20 -3.24 -4.56 5.92
CA VAL A 20 -3.27 -3.20 6.49
C VAL A 20 -2.19 -3.01 7.55
N LEU A 21 -1.95 -4.00 8.40
CA LEU A 21 -0.89 -3.96 9.41
C LEU A 21 0.50 -3.92 8.78
N GLU A 22 0.75 -4.73 7.74
CA GLU A 22 1.98 -4.75 6.98
C GLU A 22 2.28 -3.37 6.37
N ILE A 23 1.35 -2.81 5.59
CA ILE A 23 1.54 -1.52 4.92
C ILE A 23 1.67 -0.37 5.93
N SER A 24 0.96 -0.44 7.05
CA SER A 24 1.12 0.54 8.12
C SER A 24 2.51 0.48 8.77
N GLY A 25 3.08 -0.73 8.90
CA GLY A 25 4.46 -0.94 9.32
C GLY A 25 5.46 -0.32 8.34
N ASP A 26 5.28 -0.60 7.05
CA ASP A 26 6.11 -0.07 5.96
C ASP A 26 6.11 1.46 5.92
N VAL A 27 4.92 2.08 5.99
CA VAL A 27 4.78 3.54 6.01
C VAL A 27 5.49 4.15 7.23
N LYS A 28 5.37 3.51 8.40
CA LYS A 28 6.04 3.95 9.62
C LYS A 28 7.56 3.89 9.48
N ILE A 29 8.09 2.77 8.98
CA ILE A 29 9.53 2.59 8.75
C ILE A 29 10.02 3.62 7.73
N TYR A 30 9.34 3.76 6.60
CA TYR A 30 9.71 4.71 5.54
C TYR A 30 9.83 6.14 6.06
N LYS A 31 8.83 6.61 6.84
CA LYS A 31 8.86 7.94 7.45
C LYS A 31 10.03 8.14 8.41
N GLN A 32 10.41 7.13 9.17
CA GLN A 32 11.57 7.20 10.08
C GLN A 32 12.86 7.40 9.29
N PHE A 33 13.05 6.67 8.19
CA PHE A 33 14.22 6.81 7.33
C PHE A 33 14.25 8.12 6.53
N CYS A 34 13.09 8.71 6.20
CA CYS A 34 13.03 9.99 5.50
C CYS A 34 13.76 11.14 6.21
N SER A 35 13.94 11.04 7.54
CA SER A 35 14.67 12.05 8.31
C SER A 35 16.20 11.91 8.23
N LEU A 36 16.68 10.76 7.72
CA LEU A 36 18.09 10.36 7.71
C LEU A 36 18.64 10.26 6.28
N GLU A 37 17.77 10.03 5.31
CA GLU A 37 18.14 9.77 3.92
C GLU A 37 18.02 11.02 3.04
N LYS A 38 18.90 11.12 2.03
CA LYS A 38 18.92 12.26 1.10
C LYS A 38 18.10 12.03 -0.17
N ASN A 39 17.89 10.76 -0.53
CA ASN A 39 17.23 10.36 -1.77
C ASN A 39 15.83 9.84 -1.47
N ILE A 40 14.90 10.78 -1.30
CA ILE A 40 13.50 10.50 -0.95
C ILE A 40 12.62 10.69 -2.17
N SER A 41 11.83 9.67 -2.52
CA SER A 41 10.82 9.74 -3.58
C SER A 41 9.61 10.53 -3.12
N GLU A 42 9.25 11.54 -3.90
CA GLU A 42 8.04 12.32 -3.72
C GLU A 42 6.77 11.47 -3.81
N GLU A 43 6.72 10.49 -4.72
CA GLU A 43 5.58 9.58 -4.87
C GLU A 43 5.40 8.67 -3.65
N ALA A 44 6.51 8.17 -3.08
CA ALA A 44 6.46 7.39 -1.86
C ALA A 44 6.00 8.22 -0.65
N LEU A 45 6.44 9.49 -0.56
CA LEU A 45 5.93 10.44 0.44
C LEU A 45 4.43 10.69 0.28
N LYS A 46 3.95 10.88 -0.95
CA LYS A 46 2.52 11.07 -1.23
C LYS A 46 1.69 9.86 -0.80
N PHE A 47 2.15 8.65 -1.11
CA PHE A 47 1.48 7.44 -0.63
C PHE A 47 1.48 7.34 0.90
N ALA A 48 2.63 7.55 1.53
CA ALA A 48 2.74 7.51 2.99
C ALA A 48 1.77 8.49 3.67
N ALA A 49 1.67 9.71 3.15
CA ALA A 49 0.73 10.71 3.64
C ALA A 49 -0.73 10.30 3.40
N TRP A 50 -1.06 9.83 2.19
CA TRP A 50 -2.41 9.35 1.85
C TRP A 50 -2.84 8.19 2.77
N TRP A 51 -1.92 7.27 3.06
CA TRP A 51 -2.15 6.13 3.96
C TRP A 51 -2.36 6.59 5.41
N GLU A 52 -1.49 7.47 5.92
CA GLU A 52 -1.57 7.98 7.30
C GLU A 52 -2.83 8.78 7.59
N LEU A 53 -3.34 9.51 6.59
CA LEU A 53 -4.64 10.19 6.67
C LEU A 53 -5.82 9.21 6.73
N GLY A 54 -5.58 7.90 6.59
CA GLY A 54 -6.62 6.88 6.65
C GLY A 54 -7.56 6.90 5.44
N ARG A 55 -7.14 7.45 4.30
CA ARG A 55 -7.98 7.60 3.09
C ARG A 55 -8.48 6.26 2.53
N PHE A 56 -7.78 5.17 2.81
CA PHE A 56 -8.24 3.82 2.49
C PHE A 56 -9.53 3.40 3.22
N LEU A 57 -9.87 4.05 4.34
CA LEU A 57 -11.15 3.82 5.04
C LEU A 57 -12.33 4.42 4.27
N GLU A 58 -12.09 5.52 3.55
CA GLU A 58 -13.08 6.21 2.72
C GLU A 58 -13.31 5.46 1.39
N ASN A 59 -12.29 4.73 0.91
CA ASN A 59 -12.35 3.94 -0.31
C ASN A 59 -11.90 2.49 -0.06
N ARG A 60 -12.80 1.64 0.43
CA ARG A 60 -12.49 0.22 0.74
C ARG A 60 -11.95 -0.57 -0.46
N HIS A 61 -12.28 -0.15 -1.69
CA HIS A 61 -11.76 -0.78 -2.90
C HIS A 61 -10.25 -0.59 -3.08
N SER A 62 -9.66 0.43 -2.43
CA SER A 62 -8.21 0.63 -2.45
C SER A 62 -7.48 -0.52 -1.78
N ILE A 63 -7.96 -1.02 -0.63
CA ILE A 63 -7.31 -2.13 0.07
C ILE A 63 -7.35 -3.40 -0.79
N ALA A 64 -8.52 -3.71 -1.35
CA ALA A 64 -8.68 -4.87 -2.23
C ALA A 64 -7.74 -4.77 -3.44
N LEU A 65 -7.73 -3.62 -4.13
CA LEU A 65 -6.86 -3.40 -5.28
C LEU A 65 -5.38 -3.58 -4.93
N LEU A 66 -4.91 -2.98 -3.84
CA LEU A 66 -3.51 -3.09 -3.45
C LEU A 66 -3.13 -4.53 -3.07
N ASN A 67 -3.99 -5.21 -2.30
CA ASN A 67 -3.76 -6.58 -1.87
C ASN A 67 -3.76 -7.56 -3.06
N ASP A 68 -4.69 -7.39 -4.01
CA ASP A 68 -4.77 -8.24 -5.22
C ASP A 68 -3.55 -8.07 -6.14
N ASN A 69 -2.82 -6.95 -6.03
CA ASN A 69 -1.66 -6.64 -6.87
C ASN A 69 -0.33 -6.73 -6.11
N ILE A 70 -0.32 -7.20 -4.85
CA ILE A 70 0.88 -7.20 -4.02
C ILE A 70 2.01 -8.07 -4.61
N ASP A 71 1.66 -9.23 -5.19
CA ASP A 71 2.62 -10.13 -5.82
C ASP A 71 3.23 -9.52 -7.10
N GLU A 72 2.50 -8.68 -7.82
CA GLU A 72 3.04 -7.94 -8.97
C GLU A 72 4.03 -6.86 -8.49
N VAL A 73 3.73 -6.19 -7.38
CA VAL A 73 4.63 -5.21 -6.76
C VAL A 73 5.93 -5.88 -6.34
N TYR A 74 5.87 -7.03 -5.65
CA TYR A 74 7.06 -7.76 -5.24
C TYR A 74 7.90 -8.24 -6.42
N ARG A 75 7.26 -8.83 -7.45
CA ARG A 75 7.97 -9.22 -8.68
C ARG A 75 8.64 -8.03 -9.37
N THR A 76 7.97 -6.88 -9.39
CA THR A 76 8.56 -5.66 -9.98
C THR A 76 9.80 -5.21 -9.20
N ILE A 77 9.76 -5.24 -7.86
CA ILE A 77 10.92 -4.90 -7.03
C ILE A 77 12.09 -5.84 -7.31
N GLU A 78 11.84 -7.15 -7.35
CA GLU A 78 12.85 -8.17 -7.67
C GLU A 78 13.48 -7.93 -9.05
N MET A 79 12.65 -7.68 -10.08
CA MET A 79 13.12 -7.43 -11.43
C MET A 79 13.98 -6.16 -11.57
N ASN A 80 13.74 -5.14 -10.72
CA ASN A 80 14.53 -3.92 -10.73
C ASN A 80 15.92 -4.10 -10.06
N ASN A 81 16.24 -5.29 -9.52
CA ASN A 81 17.50 -5.58 -8.84
C ASN A 81 17.87 -4.55 -7.75
N VAL A 82 16.87 -3.99 -7.08
CA VAL A 82 17.09 -3.08 -5.95
C VAL A 82 17.54 -3.95 -4.78
N LEU A 83 18.80 -3.83 -4.35
CA LEU A 83 19.38 -4.69 -3.32
C LEU A 83 19.32 -4.11 -1.91
N ASP A 84 19.04 -2.81 -1.77
CA ASP A 84 18.95 -2.14 -0.47
C ASP A 84 17.50 -2.06 0.01
N GLY A 85 17.29 -2.40 1.29
CA GLY A 85 15.95 -2.50 1.87
C GLY A 85 15.17 -1.19 1.88
N PHE A 86 15.86 -0.04 1.95
CA PHE A 86 15.18 1.26 1.95
C PHE A 86 14.66 1.64 0.56
N ASN A 87 15.43 1.48 -0.50
CA ASN A 87 14.96 1.73 -1.86
C ASN A 87 13.94 0.69 -2.31
N GLN A 88 14.03 -0.57 -1.84
CA GLN A 88 12.97 -1.56 -2.06
C GLN A 88 11.64 -1.10 -1.43
N LEU A 89 11.69 -0.66 -0.17
CA LEU A 89 10.54 -0.09 0.53
C LEU A 89 10.00 1.15 -0.20
N GLN A 90 10.88 2.06 -0.60
CA GLN A 90 10.51 3.25 -1.35
C GLN A 90 9.82 2.89 -2.68
N LEU A 91 10.38 1.94 -3.43
CA LEU A 91 9.80 1.45 -4.68
C LEU A 91 8.43 0.79 -4.46
N LYS A 92 8.26 0.00 -3.39
CA LYS A 92 6.96 -0.59 -3.00
C LYS A 92 5.89 0.50 -2.85
N LEU A 93 6.18 1.56 -2.08
CA LEU A 93 5.24 2.66 -1.86
C LEU A 93 4.97 3.45 -3.14
N VAL A 94 5.97 3.65 -4.00
CA VAL A 94 5.79 4.26 -5.34
C VAL A 94 4.83 3.43 -6.20
N LEU A 95 5.01 2.11 -6.25
CA LEU A 95 4.18 1.23 -7.07
C LEU A 95 2.72 1.24 -6.59
N PHE A 96 2.49 1.23 -5.28
CA PHE A 96 1.15 1.40 -4.73
C PHE A 96 0.54 2.77 -5.03
N TYR A 97 1.30 3.85 -4.90
CA TYR A 97 0.85 5.19 -5.28
C TYR A 97 0.34 5.22 -6.72
N ARG A 98 1.18 4.74 -7.65
CA ARG A 98 0.88 4.73 -9.08
C ARG A 98 -0.30 3.82 -9.41
N LEU A 99 -0.43 2.70 -8.73
CA LEU A 99 -1.57 1.79 -8.90
C LEU A 99 -2.88 2.49 -8.49
N LEU A 100 -2.91 3.14 -7.33
CA LEU A 100 -4.09 3.88 -6.87
C LEU A 100 -4.41 5.07 -7.78
N LYS A 101 -3.40 5.83 -8.21
CA LYS A 101 -3.56 6.96 -9.13
C LYS A 101 -4.11 6.50 -10.49
N LYS A 102 -3.57 5.42 -11.06
CA LYS A 102 -4.04 4.83 -12.33
C LYS A 102 -5.52 4.39 -12.27
N ASN A 103 -6.00 4.03 -11.08
CA ASN A 103 -7.39 3.62 -10.85
C ASN A 103 -8.29 4.75 -10.31
N GLY A 104 -7.83 6.01 -10.34
CA GLY A 104 -8.63 7.17 -9.93
C GLY A 104 -8.97 7.20 -8.44
N MET A 105 -8.15 6.56 -7.59
CA MET A 105 -8.36 6.53 -6.14
C MET A 105 -7.56 7.61 -5.39
N ILE A 106 -6.60 8.23 -6.07
CA ILE A 106 -5.85 9.39 -5.60
C ILE A 106 -5.90 10.45 -6.69
N ASP A 107 -6.44 11.62 -6.35
CA ASP A 107 -6.42 12.82 -7.18
C ASP A 107 -5.12 13.60 -6.96
N GLU A 108 -4.69 14.37 -7.97
CA GLU A 108 -3.39 15.11 -8.00
C GLU A 108 -3.26 16.23 -6.95
#